data_AF-A0A4Y9T1Z3-F1
#
_entry.id   AF-A0A4Y9T1Z3-F1
#
_cell.length_a   1.000
_cell.length_b   1.000
_cell.length_c   1.000
_cell.angle_alpha   90.00
_cell.angle_beta   90.00
_cell.angle_gamma   90.00
#
_symmetry.space_group_name_H-M   'P 1'
#
loop_
_entity.id
_entity.type
_entity.pdbx_description
1 polymer ?
#
loop_
_entity_poly.entity_id
_entity_poly.type
_entity_poly.pdbx_seq_one_letter_code
_entity_poly.pdbx_strand_id
1 'polypeptide(L)'
;MFEFLFKRQGDKPGDAQPGQDAQPEQQSPSATSQRALQAERLKQLNGDETAAAEFILQCEFSELRLAAAEFIHSPAQLERVHAAIRNTDRRVAKLMQSRLEAIRHHEAELRRGQTALEQAEALLGDELLTPNHVAELDRKWSVIAAPELTERFEQVRAELGKRLEAQVALQRAMIDRLAALRALEVAGLTAAELDERLAQMAQEQAAALAAPEHASLPRALVLEFGNEHARLKQGVAALALAVLERLVQFGRRA
;
A
#
# COMPACT_ATOMS: atom_id res chain seq x y z
N MET A 1 -36.21 -26.34 23.70
CA MET A 1 -37.01 -27.42 23.08
C MET A 1 -36.22 -27.96 21.90
N PHE A 2 -35.40 -28.98 22.15
CA PHE A 2 -34.93 -30.01 21.21
C PHE A 2 -34.19 -31.03 22.08
N GLU A 3 -34.93 -32.06 22.50
CA GLU A 3 -34.38 -33.29 23.04
C GLU A 3 -33.89 -34.17 21.88
N PHE A 4 -32.67 -34.69 21.97
CA PHE A 4 -32.27 -35.88 21.22
C PHE A 4 -31.30 -36.73 22.05
N LEU A 5 -31.90 -37.67 22.80
CA LEU A 5 -31.56 -39.09 22.85
C LEU A 5 -30.07 -39.49 22.84
N PHE A 6 -29.38 -39.37 23.98
CA PHE A 6 -28.31 -40.30 24.33
C PHE A 6 -28.88 -41.40 25.23
N LYS A 7 -29.41 -42.46 24.59
CA LYS A 7 -29.86 -43.67 25.26
C LYS A 7 -28.66 -44.62 25.43
N ARG A 8 -28.21 -44.79 26.68
CA ARG A 8 -27.30 -45.85 27.10
C ARG A 8 -28.08 -47.15 27.32
N GLN A 9 -27.60 -48.26 26.76
CA GLN A 9 -27.78 -49.65 27.23
C GLN A 9 -26.55 -50.42 26.74
N GLY A 10 -25.84 -51.23 27.51
CA GLY A 10 -25.98 -51.62 28.91
C GLY A 10 -24.75 -52.43 29.33
N ASP A 11 -24.55 -52.53 30.64
CA ASP A 11 -23.57 -53.39 31.31
C ASP A 11 -23.78 -54.89 31.00
N LYS A 12 -22.69 -55.65 30.96
CA LYS A 12 -22.53 -56.85 31.80
C LYS A 12 -21.06 -57.27 31.99
N PRO A 13 -20.71 -57.86 33.16
CA PRO A 13 -19.34 -58.07 33.63
C PRO A 13 -18.80 -59.47 33.28
N GLY A 14 -17.48 -59.62 33.27
CA GLY A 14 -16.79 -60.89 33.08
C GLY A 14 -15.39 -60.87 33.69
N ASP A 15 -15.15 -61.86 34.55
CA ASP A 15 -14.04 -62.05 35.48
C ASP A 15 -12.61 -62.08 34.92
N ALA A 16 -11.71 -61.60 35.78
CA ALA A 16 -10.39 -62.13 36.16
C ALA A 16 -9.36 -62.51 35.06
N GLN A 17 -8.25 -61.75 35.04
CA GLN A 17 -6.99 -62.23 35.65
C GLN A 17 -5.98 -61.08 35.85
N PRO A 18 -5.30 -61.01 37.00
CA PRO A 18 -4.22 -60.07 37.27
C PRO A 18 -2.89 -60.67 36.84
N GLY A 19 -2.08 -59.91 36.13
CA GLY A 19 -0.70 -60.32 35.84
C GLY A 19 -0.22 -59.86 34.49
N GLN A 20 0.30 -58.64 34.44
CA GLN A 20 1.62 -58.41 33.87
C GLN A 20 2.04 -57.03 34.35
N ASP A 21 2.88 -57.07 35.39
CA ASP A 21 3.76 -55.97 35.74
C ASP A 21 4.32 -55.37 34.45
N ALA A 22 3.96 -54.11 34.21
CA ALA A 22 4.72 -53.26 33.33
C ALA A 22 6.11 -53.18 33.96
N GLN A 23 7.00 -54.07 33.51
CA GLN A 23 8.42 -53.90 33.66
C GLN A 23 8.72 -52.48 33.16
N PRO A 24 9.28 -51.58 33.99
CA PRO A 24 9.95 -50.43 33.45
C PRO A 24 11.04 -51.00 32.56
N GLU A 25 10.93 -50.81 31.25
CA GLU A 25 12.02 -51.04 30.32
C GLU A 25 13.24 -50.36 30.94
N GLN A 26 14.17 -51.21 31.40
CA GLN A 26 15.46 -50.77 31.90
C GLN A 26 16.17 -50.12 30.71
N GLN A 27 15.96 -48.81 30.55
CA GLN A 27 16.84 -47.97 29.77
C GLN A 27 18.25 -48.27 30.27
N SER A 28 19.05 -48.91 29.41
CA SER A 28 20.41 -49.24 29.75
C SER A 28 21.13 -47.96 30.19
N PRO A 29 21.96 -47.98 31.25
CA PRO A 29 22.65 -46.78 31.74
C PRO A 29 23.50 -46.09 30.64
N SER A 30 23.84 -46.80 29.57
CA SER A 30 24.48 -46.27 28.36
C SER A 30 23.57 -45.37 27.51
N ALA A 31 22.28 -45.65 27.37
CA ALA A 31 21.35 -44.83 26.59
C ALA A 31 21.08 -43.49 27.28
N THR A 32 20.95 -43.52 28.62
CA THR A 32 20.80 -42.32 29.45
C THR A 32 22.06 -41.45 29.43
N SER A 33 23.26 -42.06 29.48
CA SER A 33 24.51 -41.31 29.40
C SER A 33 24.75 -40.72 28.01
N GLN A 34 24.41 -41.43 26.93
CA GLN A 34 24.48 -40.92 25.56
C GLN A 34 23.52 -39.76 25.32
N ARG A 35 22.29 -39.84 25.84
CA ARG A 35 21.33 -38.73 25.78
C ARG A 35 21.85 -37.48 26.50
N ALA A 36 22.45 -37.64 27.68
CA ALA A 36 23.05 -36.52 28.42
C ALA A 36 24.21 -35.87 27.66
N LEU A 37 25.09 -36.67 27.04
CA LEU A 37 26.19 -36.16 26.21
C LEU A 37 25.68 -35.39 24.98
N GLN A 38 24.62 -35.88 24.31
CA GLN A 38 24.02 -35.16 23.18
C GLN A 38 23.31 -33.87 23.64
N ALA A 39 22.69 -33.87 24.82
CA ALA A 39 22.08 -32.66 25.39
C ALA A 39 23.12 -31.58 25.73
N GLU A 40 24.31 -31.97 26.22
CA GLU A 40 25.41 -31.01 26.43
C GLU A 40 25.95 -30.45 25.10
N ARG A 41 26.05 -31.28 24.05
CA ARG A 41 26.43 -30.82 22.70
C ARG A 41 25.43 -29.83 22.12
N LEU A 42 24.13 -30.06 22.33
CA LEU A 42 23.07 -29.14 21.91
C LEU A 42 23.23 -27.75 22.54
N LYS A 43 23.61 -27.66 23.82
CA LYS A 43 23.88 -26.38 24.50
C LYS A 43 25.07 -25.63 23.90
N GLN A 44 26.02 -26.33 23.27
CA GLN A 44 27.22 -25.75 22.66
C GLN A 44 26.98 -25.19 21.25
N LEU A 45 25.81 -25.41 20.66
CA LEU A 45 25.51 -24.98 19.29
C LEU A 45 25.49 -23.45 19.14
N ASN A 46 25.27 -22.67 20.20
CA ASN A 46 25.37 -21.20 20.22
C ASN A 46 24.65 -20.48 19.05
N GLY A 47 23.57 -21.05 18.51
CA GLY A 47 22.84 -20.48 17.37
C GLY A 47 23.46 -20.73 15.98
N ASP A 48 24.48 -21.58 15.87
CA ASP A 48 24.98 -22.06 14.58
C ASP A 48 23.95 -23.01 13.93
N GLU A 49 23.22 -22.47 12.95
CA GLU A 49 22.16 -23.21 12.26
C GLU A 49 22.70 -24.42 11.48
N THR A 50 23.93 -24.35 10.98
CA THR A 50 24.53 -25.45 10.21
C THR A 50 24.85 -26.61 11.14
N ALA A 51 25.47 -26.30 12.28
CA ALA A 51 25.74 -27.29 13.32
C ALA A 51 24.44 -27.85 13.92
N ALA A 52 23.39 -27.03 14.06
CA ALA A 52 22.08 -27.50 14.50
C ALA A 52 21.43 -28.45 13.49
N ALA A 53 21.48 -28.13 12.19
CA ALA A 53 20.99 -29.01 11.14
C ALA A 53 21.74 -30.36 11.14
N GLU A 54 23.07 -30.34 11.28
CA GLU A 54 23.88 -31.56 11.37
C GLU A 54 23.55 -32.38 12.62
N PHE A 55 23.41 -31.72 13.77
CA PHE A 55 22.99 -32.38 15.01
C PHE A 55 21.64 -33.08 14.84
N ILE A 56 20.66 -32.41 14.22
CA ILE A 56 19.33 -32.98 13.99
C ILE A 56 19.39 -34.26 13.14
N LEU A 57 20.24 -34.28 12.11
CA LEU A 57 20.39 -35.42 11.21
C LEU A 57 21.08 -36.62 11.88
N GLN A 58 21.96 -36.37 12.86
CA GLN A 58 22.72 -37.40 13.57
C GLN A 58 22.06 -37.83 14.88
N CYS A 59 21.15 -37.02 15.43
CA CYS A 59 20.53 -37.27 16.73
C CYS A 59 19.42 -38.32 16.62
N GLU A 60 19.49 -39.33 17.49
CA GLU A 60 18.50 -40.41 17.55
C GLU A 60 17.28 -40.03 18.42
N PHE A 61 17.46 -39.10 19.36
CA PHE A 61 16.43 -38.69 20.32
C PHE A 61 15.53 -37.58 19.77
N SER A 62 14.24 -37.87 19.59
CA SER A 62 13.25 -36.93 19.04
C SER A 62 13.15 -35.60 19.79
N GLU A 63 13.18 -35.62 21.12
CA GLU A 63 13.12 -34.39 21.93
C GLU A 63 14.34 -33.48 21.73
N LEU A 64 15.53 -34.07 21.55
CA LEU A 64 16.74 -33.30 21.28
C LEU A 64 16.77 -32.79 19.84
N ARG A 65 16.26 -33.57 18.87
CA ARG A 65 16.05 -33.08 17.50
C ARG A 65 15.10 -31.88 17.47
N LEU A 66 13.99 -31.93 18.20
CA LEU A 66 13.06 -30.81 18.26
C LEU A 66 13.68 -29.58 18.92
N ALA A 67 14.39 -29.76 20.04
CA ALA A 67 15.08 -28.65 20.70
C ALA A 67 16.17 -28.04 19.79
N ALA A 68 16.87 -28.85 18.98
CA ALA A 68 17.82 -28.36 18.00
C ALA A 68 17.14 -27.64 16.82
N ALA A 69 15.96 -28.10 16.40
CA ALA A 69 15.20 -27.51 15.32
C ALA A 69 14.76 -26.07 15.63
N GLU A 70 14.63 -25.70 16.90
CA GLU A 70 14.34 -24.33 17.30
C GLU A 70 15.40 -23.33 16.83
N PHE A 71 16.67 -23.74 16.68
CA PHE A 71 17.76 -22.86 16.23
C PHE A 71 17.75 -22.59 14.73
N ILE A 72 16.93 -23.27 13.93
CA ILE A 72 16.95 -23.18 12.47
C ILE A 72 15.91 -22.18 11.96
N HIS A 73 16.38 -21.12 11.28
CA HIS A 73 15.51 -20.07 10.73
C HIS A 73 15.76 -19.83 9.24
N SER A 74 16.96 -20.11 8.73
CA SER A 74 17.28 -19.86 7.32
C SER A 74 16.55 -20.82 6.37
N PRO A 75 16.02 -20.33 5.23
CA PRO A 75 15.30 -21.18 4.26
C PRO A 75 16.10 -22.41 3.82
N ALA A 76 17.40 -22.23 3.56
CA ALA A 76 18.27 -23.30 3.10
C ALA A 76 18.37 -24.46 4.13
N GLN A 77 18.53 -24.14 5.41
CA GLN A 77 18.62 -25.16 6.46
C GLN A 77 17.24 -25.77 6.79
N LEU A 78 16.17 -24.96 6.77
CA LEU A 78 14.79 -25.44 6.92
C LEU A 78 14.45 -26.48 5.83
N GLU A 79 14.78 -26.21 4.56
CA GLU A 79 14.55 -27.14 3.45
C GLU A 79 15.38 -28.42 3.58
N ARG A 80 16.67 -28.29 3.93
CA ARG A 80 17.58 -29.42 4.15
C ARG A 80 17.05 -30.35 5.23
N VAL A 81 16.72 -29.80 6.40
CA VAL A 81 16.23 -30.59 7.54
C VAL A 81 14.86 -31.18 7.24
N HIS A 82 13.93 -30.42 6.66
CA HIS A 82 12.61 -30.92 6.28
C HIS A 82 12.72 -32.12 5.33
N ALA A 83 13.52 -32.01 4.26
CA ALA A 83 13.68 -33.08 3.28
C ALA A 83 14.24 -34.37 3.88
N ALA A 84 15.20 -34.24 4.80
CA ALA A 84 15.85 -35.37 5.44
C ALA A 84 15.02 -36.03 6.54
N ILE A 85 14.23 -35.24 7.28
CA ILE A 85 13.52 -35.71 8.49
C ILE A 85 12.03 -36.02 8.26
N ARG A 86 11.47 -35.69 7.09
CA ARG A 86 10.03 -35.87 6.77
C ARG A 86 9.42 -37.23 7.13
N ASN A 87 10.22 -38.30 7.07
CA ASN A 87 9.78 -39.67 7.35
C ASN A 87 10.23 -40.20 8.73
N THR A 88 11.15 -39.51 9.42
CA THR A 88 11.74 -39.97 10.68
C THR A 88 11.20 -39.23 11.89
N ASP A 89 10.95 -37.91 11.78
CA ASP A 89 10.40 -37.11 12.86
C ASP A 89 9.35 -36.11 12.36
N ARG A 90 8.08 -36.50 12.48
CA ARG A 90 6.95 -35.72 11.96
C ARG A 90 6.77 -34.38 12.68
N ARG A 91 7.20 -34.25 13.94
CA ARG A 91 7.09 -32.99 14.70
C ARG A 91 8.06 -31.96 14.15
N VAL A 92 9.32 -32.34 14.01
CA VAL A 92 10.36 -31.50 13.41
C VAL A 92 10.00 -31.14 11.97
N ALA A 93 9.57 -32.11 11.16
CA ALA A 93 9.15 -31.84 9.78
C ALA A 93 8.03 -30.80 9.69
N LYS A 94 6.99 -30.92 10.54
CA LYS A 94 5.89 -29.93 10.59
C LYS A 94 6.39 -28.54 10.97
N LEU A 95 7.29 -28.43 11.95
CA LEU A 95 7.87 -27.15 12.37
C LEU A 95 8.67 -26.48 11.24
N MET A 96 9.52 -27.23 10.54
CA MET A 96 10.29 -26.70 9.41
C MET A 96 9.36 -26.23 8.28
N GLN A 97 8.35 -27.04 7.95
CA GLN A 97 7.36 -26.71 6.92
C GLN A 97 6.56 -25.45 7.28
N SER A 98 6.08 -25.33 8.53
CA SER A 98 5.32 -24.14 8.93
C SER A 98 6.17 -22.87 8.89
N ARG A 99 7.47 -22.95 9.22
CA ARG A 99 8.41 -21.83 9.10
C ARG A 99 8.64 -21.44 7.64
N LEU A 100 8.84 -22.43 6.75
CA LEU A 100 8.96 -22.18 5.31
C LEU A 100 7.71 -21.52 4.73
N GLU A 101 6.53 -21.98 5.14
CA GLU A 101 5.26 -21.38 4.72
C GLU A 101 5.12 -19.93 5.22
N ALA A 102 5.49 -19.65 6.48
CA ALA A 102 5.49 -18.31 7.03
C ALA A 102 6.44 -17.36 6.26
N ILE A 103 7.65 -17.84 5.93
CA ILE A 103 8.62 -17.07 5.12
C ILE A 103 8.04 -16.80 3.72
N ARG A 104 7.55 -17.83 3.03
CA ARG A 104 6.96 -17.68 1.68
C ARG A 104 5.76 -16.74 1.68
N HIS A 105 4.91 -16.82 2.70
CA HIS A 105 3.78 -15.92 2.88
C HIS A 105 4.27 -14.48 3.06
N HIS A 106 5.22 -14.24 3.96
CA HIS A 106 5.80 -12.92 4.16
C HIS A 106 6.43 -12.35 2.88
N GLU A 107 7.22 -13.14 2.15
CA GLU A 107 7.81 -12.73 0.87
C GLU A 107 6.76 -12.46 -0.22
N ALA A 108 5.64 -13.20 -0.23
CA ALA A 108 4.54 -12.94 -1.14
C ALA A 108 3.84 -11.62 -0.80
N GLU A 109 3.58 -11.34 0.47
CA GLU A 109 3.00 -10.07 0.92
C GLU A 109 3.93 -8.88 0.64
N LEU A 110 5.22 -9.03 0.90
CA LEU A 110 6.21 -8.00 0.60
C LEU A 110 6.24 -7.67 -0.90
N ARG A 111 6.22 -8.69 -1.77
CA ARG A 111 6.15 -8.49 -3.22
C ARG A 111 4.86 -7.81 -3.66
N ARG A 112 3.70 -8.20 -3.09
CA ARG A 112 2.43 -7.52 -3.34
C ARG A 112 2.49 -6.04 -2.95
N GLY A 113 3.09 -5.75 -1.80
CA GLY A 113 3.33 -4.38 -1.32
C GLY A 113 4.24 -3.58 -2.26
N GLN A 114 5.34 -4.18 -2.73
CA GLN A 114 6.24 -3.56 -3.71
C GLN A 114 5.50 -3.21 -5.00
N THR A 115 4.72 -4.12 -5.58
CA THR A 115 3.92 -3.84 -6.78
C THR A 115 2.89 -2.73 -6.56
N ALA A 116 2.23 -2.69 -5.39
CA ALA A 116 1.31 -1.61 -5.06
C ALA A 116 2.04 -0.26 -4.95
N LEU A 117 3.25 -0.24 -4.38
CA LEU A 117 4.09 0.95 -4.29
C LEU A 117 4.55 1.43 -5.67
N GLU A 118 5.01 0.53 -6.53
CA GLU A 118 5.38 0.84 -7.92
C GLU A 118 4.19 1.46 -8.68
N GLN A 119 2.98 0.93 -8.48
CA GLN A 119 1.76 1.52 -9.05
C GLN A 119 1.52 2.94 -8.51
N ALA A 120 1.70 3.16 -7.21
CA ALA A 120 1.54 4.46 -6.58
C ALA A 120 2.54 5.49 -7.12
N GLU A 121 3.79 5.08 -7.32
CA GLU A 121 4.85 5.92 -7.88
C GLU A 121 4.59 6.24 -9.35
N ALA A 122 4.09 5.27 -10.14
CA ALA A 122 3.68 5.53 -11.52
C ALA A 122 2.56 6.58 -11.60
N LEU A 123 1.60 6.54 -10.67
CA LEU A 123 0.51 7.52 -10.60
C LEU A 123 1.01 8.95 -10.30
N LEU A 124 2.17 9.13 -9.66
CA LEU A 124 2.75 10.45 -9.45
C LEU A 124 3.17 11.12 -10.77
N GLY A 125 3.50 10.34 -11.79
CA GLY A 125 3.80 10.84 -13.13
C GLY A 125 2.60 10.90 -14.08
N ASP A 126 1.44 10.36 -13.66
CA ASP A 126 0.24 10.33 -14.50
C ASP A 126 -0.40 11.72 -14.58
N GLU A 127 -0.57 12.21 -15.80
CA GLU A 127 -1.20 13.49 -16.12
C GLU A 127 -2.71 13.47 -15.79
N LEU A 128 -3.35 12.30 -15.87
CA LEU A 128 -4.78 12.10 -15.63
C LEU A 128 -5.04 11.39 -14.30
N LEU A 129 -4.35 11.83 -13.24
CA LEU A 129 -4.60 11.36 -11.89
C LEU A 129 -6.06 11.62 -11.49
N THR A 130 -6.76 10.59 -11.02
CA THR A 130 -8.14 10.69 -10.54
C THR A 130 -8.26 10.24 -9.08
N PRO A 131 -9.27 10.71 -8.33
CA PRO A 131 -9.55 10.21 -6.98
C PRO A 131 -9.82 8.70 -6.93
N ASN A 132 -10.35 8.12 -8.00
CA ASN A 132 -10.62 6.68 -8.09
C ASN A 132 -9.32 5.88 -8.11
N HIS A 133 -8.28 6.33 -8.80
CA HIS A 133 -6.97 5.66 -8.80
C HIS A 133 -6.40 5.55 -7.38
N VAL A 134 -6.50 6.63 -6.61
CA VAL A 134 -6.05 6.65 -5.20
C VAL A 134 -6.91 5.75 -4.32
N ALA A 135 -8.24 5.77 -4.50
CA ALA A 135 -9.14 4.90 -3.74
C ALA A 135 -8.91 3.40 -4.03
N GLU A 136 -8.62 3.04 -5.29
CA GLU A 136 -8.26 1.67 -5.66
C GLU A 136 -6.92 1.25 -5.05
N LEU A 137 -5.94 2.16 -5.04
CA LEU A 137 -4.65 1.93 -4.40
C LEU A 137 -4.82 1.68 -2.89
N ASP A 138 -5.60 2.51 -2.19
CA ASP A 138 -5.85 2.38 -0.75
C ASP A 138 -6.56 1.04 -0.43
N ARG A 139 -7.50 0.62 -1.27
CA ARG A 139 -8.17 -0.69 -1.15
C ARG A 139 -7.23 -1.86 -1.38
N LYS A 140 -6.29 -1.75 -2.32
CA LYS A 140 -5.25 -2.77 -2.54
C LYS A 140 -4.32 -2.85 -1.33
N TRP A 141 -3.90 -1.70 -0.80
CA TRP A 141 -2.98 -1.62 0.33
C TRP A 141 -3.57 -2.17 1.62
N SER A 142 -4.86 -1.94 1.88
CA SER A 142 -5.52 -2.32 3.14
C SER A 142 -5.53 -3.83 3.46
N VAL A 143 -5.26 -4.66 2.45
CA VAL A 143 -5.23 -6.12 2.57
C VAL A 143 -3.83 -6.72 2.39
N ILE A 144 -2.79 -5.89 2.35
CA ILE A 144 -1.38 -6.32 2.22
C ILE A 144 -0.70 -6.23 3.58
N ALA A 145 -0.04 -7.30 4.00
CA ALA A 145 0.73 -7.35 5.24
C ALA A 145 2.23 -7.12 5.00
N ALA A 146 2.60 -5.88 4.68
CA ALA A 146 4.00 -5.46 4.41
C ALA A 146 4.38 -4.20 5.22
N PRO A 147 4.54 -4.32 6.57
CA PRO A 147 4.80 -3.18 7.44
C PRO A 147 6.11 -2.43 7.11
N GLU A 148 7.07 -3.11 6.49
CA GLU A 148 8.36 -2.55 6.06
C GLU A 148 8.20 -1.45 5.00
N LEU A 149 7.07 -1.47 4.28
CA LEU A 149 6.79 -0.54 3.18
C LEU A 149 5.79 0.56 3.55
N THR A 150 5.18 0.50 4.75
CA THR A 150 4.12 1.43 5.19
C THR A 150 4.55 2.88 5.11
N GLU A 151 5.72 3.23 5.66
CA GLU A 151 6.20 4.61 5.66
C GLU A 151 6.35 5.15 4.22
N ARG A 152 6.93 4.33 3.33
CA ARG A 152 7.12 4.70 1.94
C ARG A 152 5.79 4.86 1.20
N PHE A 153 4.84 3.97 1.45
CA PHE A 153 3.50 4.07 0.90
C PHE A 153 2.77 5.34 1.36
N GLU A 154 2.81 5.65 2.67
CA GLU A 154 2.19 6.85 3.24
C GLU A 154 2.78 8.14 2.64
N GLN A 155 4.10 8.19 2.42
CA GLN A 155 4.76 9.31 1.75
C GLN A 155 4.22 9.52 0.33
N VAL A 156 4.19 8.45 -0.49
CA VAL A 156 3.68 8.53 -1.87
C VAL A 156 2.19 8.89 -1.87
N ARG A 157 1.40 8.30 -0.97
CA ARG A 157 -0.02 8.62 -0.83
C ARG A 157 -0.26 10.07 -0.43
N ALA A 158 0.55 10.63 0.47
CA ALA A 158 0.45 12.04 0.84
C ALA A 158 0.70 12.95 -0.38
N GLU A 159 1.69 12.60 -1.21
CA GLU A 159 2.01 13.36 -2.42
C GLU A 159 0.89 13.27 -3.48
N LEU A 160 0.32 12.09 -3.70
CA LEU A 160 -0.87 11.93 -4.54
C LEU A 160 -2.05 12.77 -4.02
N GLY A 161 -2.20 12.87 -2.70
CA GLY A 161 -3.19 13.74 -2.06
C GLY A 161 -3.00 15.21 -2.41
N LYS A 162 -1.77 15.73 -2.27
CA LYS A 162 -1.45 17.12 -2.63
C LYS A 162 -1.73 17.41 -4.10
N ARG A 163 -1.42 16.47 -5.01
CA ARG A 163 -1.73 16.62 -6.45
C ARG A 163 -3.23 16.76 -6.69
N LEU A 164 -4.05 15.90 -6.08
CA LEU A 164 -5.50 15.99 -6.18
C LEU A 164 -6.05 17.29 -5.58
N GLU A 165 -5.51 17.75 -4.45
CA GLU A 165 -5.87 19.04 -3.87
C GLU A 165 -5.52 20.22 -4.81
N ALA A 166 -4.35 20.17 -5.45
CA ALA A 166 -3.93 21.15 -6.43
C ALA A 166 -4.85 21.17 -7.66
N GLN A 167 -5.30 20.00 -8.14
CA GLN A 167 -6.30 19.89 -9.21
C GLN A 167 -7.62 20.58 -8.83
N VAL A 168 -8.15 20.29 -7.64
CA VAL A 168 -9.40 20.90 -7.15
C VAL A 168 -9.25 22.41 -7.00
N ALA A 169 -8.12 22.88 -6.45
CA ALA A 169 -7.83 24.31 -6.33
C ALA A 169 -7.77 24.98 -7.71
N LEU A 170 -7.14 24.34 -8.69
CA LEU A 170 -7.02 24.84 -10.06
C LEU A 170 -8.39 24.91 -10.76
N GLN A 171 -9.21 23.87 -10.63
CA GLN A 171 -10.58 23.85 -11.16
C GLN A 171 -11.46 24.93 -10.52
N ARG A 172 -11.38 25.10 -9.19
CA ARG A 172 -12.12 26.14 -8.48
C ARG A 172 -11.68 27.54 -8.93
N ALA A 173 -10.37 27.78 -9.03
CA ALA A 173 -9.84 29.05 -9.53
C ALA A 173 -10.31 29.35 -10.97
N MET A 174 -10.47 28.33 -11.82
CA MET A 174 -11.02 28.49 -13.17
C MET A 174 -12.49 28.96 -13.13
N ILE A 175 -13.30 28.36 -12.25
CA ILE A 175 -14.72 28.74 -12.06
C ILE A 175 -14.80 30.19 -11.55
N ASP A 176 -14.04 30.50 -10.51
CA ASP A 176 -14.03 31.83 -9.89
C ASP A 176 -13.55 32.90 -10.88
N ARG A 177 -12.54 32.58 -11.70
CA ARG A 177 -12.04 33.48 -12.76
C ARG A 177 -13.10 33.73 -13.83
N LEU A 178 -13.81 32.70 -14.27
CA LEU A 178 -14.89 32.87 -15.24
C LEU A 178 -16.05 33.70 -14.68
N ALA A 179 -16.42 33.48 -13.41
CA ALA A 179 -17.43 34.28 -12.72
C ALA A 179 -16.99 35.75 -12.60
N ALA A 180 -15.72 36.00 -12.22
CA ALA A 180 -15.16 37.33 -12.15
C ALA A 180 -15.16 38.02 -13.53
N LEU A 181 -14.86 37.29 -14.60
CA LEU A 181 -14.83 37.82 -15.97
C LEU A 181 -16.22 38.32 -16.40
N ARG A 182 -17.25 37.52 -16.13
CA ARG A 182 -18.64 37.89 -16.41
C ARG A 182 -19.11 39.08 -15.58
N ALA A 183 -18.61 39.22 -14.35
CA ALA A 183 -18.95 40.34 -13.48
C ALA A 183 -18.36 41.69 -13.97
N LEU A 184 -17.27 41.67 -14.76
CA LEU A 184 -16.65 42.90 -15.28
C LEU A 184 -17.59 43.70 -16.18
N GLU A 185 -18.51 43.04 -16.90
CA GLU A 185 -19.45 43.69 -17.81
C GLU A 185 -20.40 44.66 -17.08
N VAL A 186 -20.69 44.39 -15.80
CA VAL A 186 -21.62 45.18 -14.97
C VAL A 186 -20.89 46.00 -13.89
N ALA A 187 -19.55 45.92 -13.83
CA ALA A 187 -18.75 46.55 -12.80
C ALA A 187 -18.63 48.08 -12.93
N GLY A 188 -19.07 48.67 -14.04
CA GLY A 188 -19.03 50.12 -14.25
C GLY A 188 -17.62 50.71 -14.36
N LEU A 189 -16.63 49.89 -14.72
CA LEU A 189 -15.23 50.28 -14.88
C LEU A 189 -15.02 51.20 -16.10
N THR A 190 -14.00 52.05 -16.02
CA THR A 190 -13.52 52.77 -17.22
C THR A 190 -12.87 51.81 -18.21
N ALA A 191 -12.77 52.22 -19.47
CA ALA A 191 -12.15 51.39 -20.51
C ALA A 191 -10.68 51.02 -20.20
N ALA A 192 -9.93 51.92 -19.56
CA ALA A 192 -8.54 51.68 -19.15
C ALA A 192 -8.45 50.65 -18.01
N GLU A 193 -9.28 50.79 -16.97
CA GLU A 193 -9.33 49.84 -15.84
C GLU A 193 -9.80 48.46 -16.29
N LEU A 194 -10.76 48.42 -17.23
CA LEU A 194 -11.23 47.17 -17.81
C LEU A 194 -10.14 46.47 -18.62
N ASP A 195 -9.36 47.20 -19.44
CA ASP A 195 -8.24 46.62 -20.20
C ASP A 195 -7.16 46.05 -19.27
N GLU A 196 -6.79 46.79 -18.22
CA GLU A 196 -5.81 46.35 -17.22
C GLU A 196 -6.29 45.07 -16.52
N ARG A 197 -7.56 45.03 -16.10
CA ARG A 197 -8.12 43.86 -15.44
C ARG A 197 -8.19 42.65 -16.37
N LEU A 198 -8.56 42.85 -17.64
CA LEU A 198 -8.54 41.79 -18.66
C LEU A 198 -7.12 41.28 -18.91
N ALA A 199 -6.11 42.16 -18.93
CA ALA A 199 -4.72 41.76 -19.09
C ALA A 199 -4.24 40.90 -17.90
N GLN A 200 -4.57 41.29 -16.67
CA GLN A 200 -4.27 40.50 -15.47
C GLN A 200 -4.93 39.12 -15.53
N MET A 201 -6.22 39.04 -15.88
CA MET A 201 -6.93 37.77 -15.97
C MET A 201 -6.37 36.86 -17.08
N ALA A 202 -5.85 37.43 -18.18
CA ALA A 202 -5.16 36.66 -19.21
C ALA A 202 -3.85 36.05 -18.68
N GLN A 203 -3.09 36.77 -17.86
CA GLN A 203 -1.88 36.24 -17.22
C GLN A 203 -2.20 35.11 -16.25
N GLU A 204 -3.24 35.27 -15.43
CA GLU A 204 -3.71 34.22 -14.52
C GLU A 204 -4.18 32.96 -15.28
N GLN A 205 -4.85 33.15 -16.42
CA GLN A 205 -5.26 32.04 -17.29
C GLN A 205 -4.05 31.33 -17.90
N ALA A 206 -3.05 32.08 -18.38
CA ALA A 206 -1.83 31.49 -18.93
C ALA A 206 -1.06 30.69 -17.87
N ALA A 207 -0.97 31.21 -16.64
CA ALA A 207 -0.37 30.49 -15.51
C ALA A 207 -1.13 29.19 -15.19
N ALA A 208 -2.47 29.21 -15.22
CA ALA A 208 -3.28 28.02 -15.01
C ALA A 208 -3.07 26.95 -16.07
N LEU A 209 -2.90 27.34 -17.34
CA LEU A 209 -2.63 26.43 -18.46
C LEU A 209 -1.19 25.89 -18.47
N ALA A 210 -0.26 26.57 -17.81
CA ALA A 210 1.12 26.12 -17.63
C ALA A 210 1.32 25.28 -16.35
N ALA A 211 0.31 25.19 -15.48
CA ALA A 211 0.40 24.46 -14.22
C ALA A 211 0.54 22.94 -14.47
N PRO A 212 1.28 22.19 -13.64
CA PRO A 212 1.43 20.73 -13.80
C PRO A 212 0.10 19.98 -13.86
N GLU A 213 -0.91 20.48 -13.17
CA GLU A 213 -2.24 19.87 -13.10
C GLU A 213 -3.22 20.39 -14.18
N HIS A 214 -2.75 21.08 -15.22
CA HIS A 214 -3.62 21.71 -16.23
C HIS A 214 -4.59 20.73 -16.90
N ALA A 215 -4.20 19.45 -17.01
CA ALA A 215 -5.02 18.43 -17.66
C ALA A 215 -6.33 18.15 -16.94
N SER A 216 -6.41 18.50 -15.65
CA SER A 216 -7.63 18.43 -14.85
C SER A 216 -8.65 19.52 -15.20
N LEU A 217 -8.28 20.55 -15.96
CA LEU A 217 -9.17 21.67 -16.29
C LEU A 217 -10.29 21.24 -17.25
N PRO A 218 -11.57 21.55 -16.95
CA PRO A 218 -12.66 21.31 -17.89
C PRO A 218 -12.48 22.11 -19.17
N ARG A 219 -12.28 21.41 -20.30
CA ARG A 219 -12.06 22.04 -21.62
C ARG A 219 -13.14 23.06 -22.00
N ALA A 220 -14.40 22.77 -21.66
CA ALA A 220 -15.52 23.67 -21.92
C ALA A 220 -15.35 25.03 -21.22
N LEU A 221 -14.94 25.04 -19.94
CA LEU A 221 -14.74 26.28 -19.19
C LEU A 221 -13.54 27.07 -19.72
N VAL A 222 -12.47 26.38 -20.12
CA VAL A 222 -11.28 27.01 -20.72
C VAL A 222 -11.65 27.72 -22.03
N LEU A 223 -12.42 27.06 -22.89
CA LEU A 223 -12.90 27.64 -24.15
C LEU A 223 -13.85 28.82 -23.89
N GLU A 224 -14.76 28.67 -22.93
CA GLU A 224 -15.71 29.71 -22.57
C GLU A 224 -15.02 30.97 -22.07
N PHE A 225 -14.02 30.83 -21.20
CA PHE A 225 -13.20 31.96 -20.75
C PHE A 225 -12.52 32.67 -21.93
N GLY A 226 -11.94 31.91 -22.87
CA GLY A 226 -11.29 32.49 -24.05
C GLY A 226 -12.26 33.31 -24.91
N ASN A 227 -13.48 32.81 -25.11
CA ASN A 227 -14.51 33.49 -25.88
C ASN A 227 -15.00 34.77 -25.19
N GLU A 228 -15.33 34.70 -23.89
CA GLU A 228 -15.78 35.85 -23.11
C GLU A 228 -14.69 36.92 -23.00
N HIS A 229 -13.44 36.51 -22.80
CA HIS A 229 -12.30 37.42 -22.72
C HIS A 229 -12.08 38.16 -24.04
N ALA A 230 -12.12 37.44 -25.16
CA ALA A 230 -12.01 38.03 -26.49
C ALA A 230 -13.15 39.02 -26.78
N ARG A 231 -14.39 38.67 -26.41
CA ARG A 231 -15.57 39.54 -26.56
C ARG A 231 -15.40 40.86 -25.80
N LEU A 232 -15.04 40.79 -24.52
CA LEU A 232 -14.85 41.99 -23.70
C LEU A 232 -13.68 42.85 -24.20
N LYS A 233 -12.59 42.21 -24.62
CA LYS A 233 -11.42 42.92 -25.18
C LYS A 233 -11.75 43.65 -26.48
N GLN A 234 -12.56 43.05 -27.35
CA GLN A 234 -13.08 43.74 -28.54
C GLN A 234 -13.98 44.93 -28.17
N GLY A 235 -14.82 44.79 -27.15
CA GLY A 235 -15.66 45.86 -26.63
C GLY A 235 -14.86 47.08 -26.13
N VAL A 236 -13.78 46.83 -25.37
CA VAL A 236 -12.86 47.88 -24.91
C VAL A 236 -12.21 48.61 -26.08
N ALA A 237 -11.70 47.87 -27.08
CA ALA A 237 -11.07 48.46 -28.25
C ALA A 237 -12.04 49.36 -29.04
N ALA A 238 -13.30 48.94 -29.18
CA ALA A 238 -14.35 49.73 -29.85
C ALA A 238 -14.66 51.03 -29.08
N LEU A 239 -14.74 50.97 -27.75
CA LEU A 239 -14.95 52.16 -26.90
C LEU A 239 -13.79 53.14 -26.99
N ALA A 240 -12.54 52.64 -26.97
CA ALA A 240 -11.35 53.48 -27.12
C ALA A 240 -11.33 54.20 -28.48
N LEU A 241 -11.69 53.50 -29.56
CA LEU A 241 -11.75 54.06 -30.90
C LEU A 241 -12.85 55.13 -31.03
N ALA A 242 -14.03 54.89 -30.46
CA ALA A 242 -15.12 55.87 -30.43
C ALA A 242 -14.78 57.15 -29.65
N VAL A 243 -13.99 57.04 -28.57
CA VAL A 243 -13.50 58.20 -27.80
C VAL A 243 -12.51 59.01 -28.64
N LEU A 244 -11.57 58.35 -29.32
CA LEU A 244 -10.61 58.99 -30.24
C LEU A 244 -11.32 59.73 -31.38
N GLU A 245 -12.32 59.11 -32.02
CA GLU A 245 -13.09 59.74 -33.09
C GLU A 245 -13.84 61.00 -32.62
N ARG A 246 -14.43 60.98 -31.42
CA ARG A 246 -15.07 62.17 -30.83
C ARG A 246 -14.09 63.30 -30.57
N LEU A 247 -12.90 63.00 -30.05
CA LEU A 247 -11.87 64.01 -29.80
C LEU A 247 -11.38 64.64 -31.12
N VAL A 248 -11.20 63.84 -32.18
CA VAL A 248 -10.83 64.32 -33.51
C VAL A 248 -11.93 65.21 -34.12
N GLN A 249 -13.21 64.86 -33.95
CA GLN A 249 -14.33 65.67 -34.44
C GLN A 249 -14.47 67.01 -33.71
N PHE A 250 -14.22 67.04 -32.39
CA PHE A 250 -14.21 68.30 -31.62
C PHE A 250 -13.04 69.20 -32.01
N GLY A 251 -11.84 68.63 -32.20
CA GLY A 251 -10.66 69.40 -32.63
C GLY A 251 -10.75 69.98 -34.04
N ARG A 252 -11.64 69.47 -34.90
CA ARG A 252 -11.92 70.04 -36.24
C ARG A 252 -13.00 71.14 -36.25
N ARG A 253 -13.69 71.36 -35.14
CA ARG A 253 -14.77 72.37 -35.01
C ARG A 253 -14.37 73.61 -34.20
N ALA A 254 -13.16 73.62 -33.63
CA ALA A 254 -12.54 74.77 -32.99
C ALA A 254 -11.57 75.45 -33.96
#